data_AF-A0A1Q9F395-F1
#
_entry.id   AF-A0A1Q9F395-F1
#
_cell.length_a   1.000
_cell.length_b   1.000
_cell.length_c   1.000
_cell.angle_alpha   90.00
_cell.angle_beta   90.00
_cell.angle_gamma   90.00
#
_symmetry.space_group_name_H-M   'P 1'
#
loop_
_entity.id
_entity.type
_entity.pdbx_description
1 polymer ?
#
loop_
_entity_poly.entity_id
_entity_poly.type
_entity_poly.pdbx_seq_one_letter_code
_entity_poly.pdbx_strand_id
1 'polypeptide(L)'
;MGPILVCCFWPGISLEGLATAASEIPRTRSANLADTLQEIQKNNKYLRKELKKAPWPSLKHFSARGRTYSLPLRAESREPSKRPAKARLEYLAGFFDRDGCVSYKTDLSGCTLLVSQSCDHAEVLMLFREAFGGSITRNRGGMGLVKPRLQWRAFGPSARRAAELLAPHSITKQPQLLLAERWPETESEREDCKAKLRALKDYDSAVAGPCSWEYFAGFFDANGCIHQPKGGASLQLKVEHKHPRVLRSLRDFLKTSGIDATLGKSQKRNVQRLWVTDLSNCKQILQQLSDAGLFCKAKQAQLALSLTPDTAAEVSAALAGFTTNKMFGKRLDAAGQERTRNIAAAQKQAASLRSQRRLDTEAEAKLREVQSHVARLKLEHELFKAREENQQLAYRYEGLRLSDTVQMLHHLQMKSGRAPGICL
;
A
#
# COMPACT_ATOMS: atom_id res chain seq x y z
N MET A 1 -14.17 -11.07 -27.36
CA MET A 1 -13.99 -9.77 -26.67
C MET A 1 -12.73 -9.87 -25.83
N GLY A 2 -11.65 -9.19 -26.24
CA GLY A 2 -10.37 -9.25 -25.51
C GLY A 2 -10.43 -8.42 -24.21
N PRO A 3 -9.58 -8.73 -23.21
CA PRO A 3 -9.53 -7.94 -21.99
C PRO A 3 -8.95 -6.56 -22.31
N ILE A 4 -9.77 -5.53 -22.16
CA ILE A 4 -9.30 -4.14 -22.13
C ILE A 4 -8.50 -4.00 -20.83
N LEU A 5 -7.18 -3.97 -20.95
CA LEU A 5 -6.31 -3.56 -19.87
C LEU A 5 -6.66 -2.09 -19.57
N VAL A 6 -7.43 -1.84 -18.51
CA VAL A 6 -7.71 -0.48 -18.04
C VAL A 6 -6.40 0.05 -17.45
N CYS A 7 -5.57 0.61 -18.32
CA CYS A 7 -4.42 1.41 -17.95
C CYS A 7 -4.94 2.61 -17.17
N CYS A 8 -4.52 2.76 -15.92
CA CYS A 8 -4.59 4.06 -15.23
C CYS A 8 -3.66 5.02 -15.98
N PHE A 9 -4.10 5.55 -17.11
CA PHE A 9 -3.45 6.64 -17.80
C PHE A 9 -3.38 7.83 -16.86
N TRP A 10 -2.23 8.50 -16.84
CA TRP A 10 -2.13 9.79 -16.18
C TRP A 10 -3.13 10.74 -16.86
N PRO A 11 -4.08 11.36 -16.13
CA PRO A 11 -4.91 12.39 -16.73
C PRO A 11 -4.01 13.57 -17.14
N GLY A 12 -3.98 13.89 -18.43
CA GLY A 12 -3.38 15.13 -18.97
C GLY A 12 -2.16 15.02 -19.90
N ILE A 13 -1.92 13.91 -20.61
CA ILE A 13 -0.84 13.83 -21.62
C ILE A 13 -1.43 13.51 -23.01
N SER A 14 -1.26 14.42 -23.98
CA SER A 14 -1.56 14.19 -25.41
C SER A 14 -0.42 13.42 -26.08
N LEU A 15 -0.76 12.44 -26.93
CA LEU A 15 0.15 11.44 -27.49
C LEU A 15 0.66 11.74 -28.92
N GLU A 16 0.22 12.82 -29.56
CA GLU A 16 0.47 13.04 -31.00
C GLU A 16 1.92 13.44 -31.38
N GLY A 17 2.78 13.74 -30.40
CA GLY A 17 4.16 14.21 -30.64
C GLY A 17 5.29 13.17 -30.51
N LEU A 18 5.01 11.89 -30.26
CA LEU A 18 6.03 10.91 -29.82
C LEU A 18 6.61 9.99 -30.92
N ALA A 19 6.22 10.15 -32.19
CA ALA A 19 6.54 9.16 -33.23
C ALA A 19 8.00 9.17 -33.74
N THR A 20 8.77 10.25 -33.58
CA THR A 20 10.04 10.43 -34.33
C THR A 20 11.33 10.24 -33.52
N ALA A 21 11.28 10.00 -32.21
CA ALA A 21 12.48 9.83 -31.37
C ALA A 21 12.77 8.37 -30.90
N ALA A 22 12.11 7.38 -31.51
CA ALA A 22 12.10 5.99 -31.04
C ALA A 22 13.03 5.01 -31.79
N SER A 23 13.87 5.47 -32.73
CA SER A 23 14.57 4.56 -33.67
C SER A 23 15.79 3.81 -33.10
N GLU A 24 16.23 4.09 -31.87
CA GLU A 24 17.29 3.32 -31.18
C GLU A 24 16.84 2.78 -29.82
N ILE A 25 15.57 2.41 -29.70
CA ILE A 25 15.14 1.59 -28.58
C ILE A 25 15.65 0.17 -28.85
N PRO A 26 16.51 -0.41 -28.00
CA PRO A 26 16.92 -1.80 -28.19
C PRO A 26 15.65 -2.66 -28.14
N ARG A 27 15.24 -3.21 -29.29
CA ARG A 27 14.13 -4.20 -29.42
C ARG A 27 14.33 -5.45 -28.55
N THR A 28 15.43 -5.52 -27.79
CA THR A 28 15.94 -6.68 -27.05
C THR A 28 15.49 -6.77 -25.59
N ARG A 29 14.52 -5.97 -25.13
CA ARG A 29 14.15 -5.95 -23.70
C ARG A 29 12.90 -6.75 -23.33
N SER A 30 12.04 -7.09 -24.29
CA SER A 30 10.93 -8.02 -24.08
C SER A 30 11.42 -9.46 -24.26
N ALA A 31 10.98 -10.35 -23.38
CA ALA A 31 11.22 -11.78 -23.54
C ALA A 31 10.59 -12.31 -24.83
N ASN A 32 11.35 -13.08 -25.61
CA ASN A 32 10.83 -13.82 -26.75
C ASN A 32 10.27 -15.19 -26.32
N LEU A 33 9.41 -15.78 -27.16
CA LEU A 33 8.86 -17.12 -26.90
C LEU A 33 9.93 -18.22 -26.90
N ALA A 34 11.05 -18.00 -27.58
CA ALA A 34 12.20 -18.91 -27.63
C ALA A 34 13.13 -18.79 -26.42
N ASP A 35 13.03 -17.72 -25.63
CA ASP A 35 13.93 -17.49 -24.50
C ASP A 35 13.71 -18.54 -23.40
N THR A 36 14.83 -19.03 -22.87
CA THR A 36 14.88 -19.94 -21.72
C THR A 36 14.50 -19.22 -20.42
N LEU A 37 14.11 -19.99 -19.41
CA LEU A 37 13.79 -19.43 -18.08
C LEU A 37 14.95 -18.60 -17.51
N GLN A 38 16.19 -19.05 -17.67
CA GLN A 38 17.38 -18.36 -17.15
C GLN A 38 17.61 -17.01 -17.83
N GLU A 39 17.43 -16.93 -19.15
CA GLU A 39 17.54 -15.68 -19.91
C GLU A 39 16.48 -14.67 -19.48
N ILE A 40 15.23 -15.11 -19.33
CA ILE A 40 14.13 -14.24 -18.88
C ILE A 40 14.39 -13.73 -17.46
N GLN A 41 14.84 -14.60 -16.55
CA GLN A 41 15.18 -14.19 -15.18
C GLN A 41 16.37 -13.20 -15.15
N LYS A 42 17.39 -13.41 -16.00
CA LYS A 42 18.51 -12.48 -16.18
C LYS A 42 18.01 -11.11 -16.68
N ASN A 43 17.09 -11.10 -17.65
CA ASN A 43 16.46 -9.90 -18.17
C ASN A 43 15.62 -9.19 -17.09
N ASN A 44 14.82 -9.92 -16.29
CA ASN A 44 14.05 -9.34 -15.18
C ASN A 44 14.96 -8.69 -14.14
N LYS A 45 16.07 -9.35 -13.80
CA LYS A 45 17.08 -8.80 -12.88
C LYS A 45 17.70 -7.52 -13.43
N TYR A 46 18.01 -7.49 -14.72
CA TYR A 46 18.51 -6.30 -15.41
C TYR A 46 17.48 -5.16 -15.40
N LEU A 47 16.24 -5.42 -15.83
CA LEU A 47 15.14 -4.44 -15.83
C LEU A 47 14.88 -3.88 -14.44
N ARG A 48 14.89 -4.72 -13.38
CA ARG A 48 14.76 -4.26 -12.00
C ARG A 48 15.91 -3.33 -11.58
N LYS A 49 17.15 -3.63 -12.00
CA LYS A 49 18.33 -2.79 -11.73
C LYS A 49 18.18 -1.41 -12.39
N GLU A 50 17.71 -1.39 -13.64
CA GLU A 50 17.50 -0.15 -14.38
C GLU A 50 16.31 0.65 -13.84
N LEU A 51 15.17 0.00 -13.59
CA LEU A 51 14.01 0.63 -12.95
C LEU A 51 14.37 1.26 -11.61
N LYS A 52 15.18 0.61 -10.78
CA LYS A 52 15.59 1.16 -9.46
C LYS A 52 16.28 2.52 -9.57
N LYS A 53 16.90 2.82 -10.72
CA LYS A 53 17.57 4.09 -11.01
C LYS A 53 16.68 5.09 -11.73
N ALA A 54 15.60 4.65 -12.37
CA ALA A 54 14.69 5.52 -13.10
C ALA A 54 13.91 6.41 -12.12
N PRO A 55 14.08 7.74 -12.15
CA PRO A 55 13.28 8.64 -11.34
C PRO A 55 11.84 8.64 -11.83
N TRP A 56 10.92 8.99 -10.93
CA TRP A 56 9.58 9.39 -11.37
C TRP A 56 9.59 10.86 -11.80
N PRO A 57 8.69 11.23 -12.72
CA PRO A 57 8.42 12.62 -13.04
C PRO A 57 8.22 13.47 -11.78
N SER A 58 8.73 14.70 -11.82
CA SER A 58 8.59 15.60 -10.68
C SER A 58 7.09 15.84 -10.39
N LEU A 59 6.64 15.38 -9.22
CA LEU A 59 5.25 15.55 -8.80
C LEU A 59 4.98 17.02 -8.48
N LYS A 60 4.33 17.73 -9.41
CA LYS A 60 3.92 19.14 -9.27
C LYS A 60 2.45 19.29 -8.86
N HIS A 61 1.64 18.28 -9.13
CA HIS A 61 0.20 18.27 -8.85
C HIS A 61 -0.20 16.93 -8.25
N PHE A 62 -1.32 16.90 -7.53
CA PHE A 62 -1.97 15.65 -7.12
C PHE A 62 -3.49 15.80 -7.25
N SER A 63 -4.19 14.68 -7.43
CA SER A 63 -5.65 14.65 -7.46
C SER A 63 -6.20 14.14 -6.13
N ALA A 64 -7.26 14.76 -5.63
CA ALA A 64 -8.02 14.28 -4.48
C ALA A 64 -9.48 14.71 -4.61
N ARG A 65 -10.43 13.78 -4.40
CA ARG A 65 -11.88 14.04 -4.51
C ARG A 65 -12.28 14.72 -5.83
N GLY A 66 -11.73 14.23 -6.94
CA GLY A 66 -12.03 14.75 -8.29
C GLY A 66 -11.46 16.12 -8.62
N ARG A 67 -10.60 16.70 -7.76
CA ARG A 67 -9.94 17.99 -7.99
C ARG A 67 -8.43 17.84 -8.04
N THR A 68 -7.78 18.66 -8.85
CA THR A 68 -6.31 18.72 -8.98
C THR A 68 -5.76 19.90 -8.19
N TYR A 69 -4.74 19.64 -7.36
CA TYR A 69 -4.08 20.62 -6.50
C TYR A 69 -2.61 20.74 -6.86
N SER A 70 -2.09 21.98 -6.90
CA SER A 70 -0.66 22.25 -7.07
C SER A 70 0.12 22.02 -5.77
N LEU A 71 1.40 21.64 -5.90
CA LEU A 71 2.32 21.46 -4.79
C LEU A 71 3.35 22.61 -4.74
N PRO A 72 3.68 23.13 -3.54
CA PRO A 72 3.09 22.77 -2.25
C PRO A 72 1.66 23.34 -2.10
N LEU A 73 0.74 22.53 -1.56
CA LEU A 73 -0.56 23.02 -1.15
C LEU A 73 -0.40 23.66 0.23
N ARG A 74 -0.28 24.99 0.24
CA ARG A 74 -0.03 25.78 1.45
C ARG A 74 -1.19 25.68 2.44
N ALA A 75 -0.87 25.95 3.70
CA ALA A 75 -1.90 26.16 4.71
C ALA A 75 -2.78 27.33 4.28
N GLU A 76 -4.09 27.15 4.41
CA GLU A 76 -5.00 28.29 4.33
C GLU A 76 -4.75 29.19 5.55
N SER A 77 -4.76 30.50 5.34
CA SER A 77 -4.61 31.49 6.42
C SER A 77 -5.80 31.49 7.38
N ARG A 78 -6.92 30.89 6.97
CA ARG A 78 -8.13 30.80 7.77
C ARG A 78 -7.99 29.64 8.77
N GLU A 79 -8.16 29.94 10.05
CA GLU A 79 -8.35 28.90 11.04
C GLU A 79 -9.56 28.04 10.67
N PRO A 80 -9.53 26.72 10.94
CA PRO A 80 -10.67 25.86 10.71
C PRO A 80 -11.85 26.35 11.56
N SER A 81 -12.85 26.94 10.91
CA SER A 81 -13.98 27.61 11.58
C SER A 81 -14.87 26.68 12.39
N LYS A 82 -14.74 25.37 12.20
CA LYS A 82 -15.54 24.34 12.89
C LYS A 82 -14.65 23.20 13.39
N ARG A 83 -14.90 22.76 14.63
CA ARG A 83 -14.31 21.54 15.18
C ARG A 83 -14.78 20.34 14.33
N PRO A 84 -13.90 19.41 13.93
CA PRO A 84 -14.32 18.21 13.22
C PRO A 84 -15.29 17.37 14.06
N ALA A 85 -16.22 16.67 13.41
CA ALA A 85 -17.11 15.73 14.08
C ALA A 85 -16.32 14.64 14.81
N LYS A 86 -16.84 14.15 15.94
CA LYS A 86 -16.18 13.14 16.80
C LYS A 86 -15.75 11.90 16.01
N ALA A 87 -16.64 11.31 15.22
CA ALA A 87 -16.35 10.16 14.35
C ALA A 87 -15.13 10.39 13.44
N ARG A 88 -15.02 11.61 12.86
CA ARG A 88 -13.88 11.98 12.03
C ARG A 88 -12.59 12.14 12.83
N LEU A 89 -12.65 12.63 14.07
CA LEU A 89 -11.48 12.71 14.95
C LEU A 89 -10.98 11.31 15.34
N GLU A 90 -11.88 10.38 15.65
CA GLU A 90 -11.54 9.00 15.97
C GLU A 90 -10.87 8.29 14.78
N TYR A 91 -11.44 8.43 13.57
CA TYR A 91 -10.81 7.94 12.35
C TYR A 91 -9.41 8.54 12.14
N LEU A 92 -9.26 9.86 12.25
CA LEU A 92 -7.97 10.51 12.05
C LEU A 92 -6.95 10.11 13.12
N ALA A 93 -7.38 9.86 14.36
CA ALA A 93 -6.53 9.37 15.43
C ALA A 93 -6.04 7.95 15.16
N GLY A 94 -6.93 7.03 14.74
CA GLY A 94 -6.53 5.68 14.33
C GLY A 94 -5.53 5.68 13.17
N PHE A 95 -5.76 6.53 12.16
CA PHE A 95 -4.83 6.69 11.05
C PHE A 95 -3.48 7.26 11.49
N PHE A 96 -3.50 8.29 12.34
CA PHE A 96 -2.29 8.93 12.87
C PHE A 96 -1.49 7.98 13.76
N ASP A 97 -2.16 7.18 14.58
CA ASP A 97 -1.55 6.15 15.43
C ASP A 97 -0.79 5.11 14.64
N ARG A 98 -1.18 4.88 13.40
CA ARG A 98 -0.44 4.00 12.51
C ARG A 98 0.65 4.73 11.72
N ASP A 99 0.28 5.70 10.89
CA ASP A 99 1.17 6.30 9.88
C ASP A 99 1.56 7.76 10.17
N GLY A 100 1.00 8.34 11.22
CA GLY A 100 1.41 9.64 11.75
C GLY A 100 2.72 9.60 12.51
N CYS A 101 3.31 10.76 12.74
CA CYS A 101 4.50 10.93 13.57
C CYS A 101 4.49 12.30 14.23
N VAL A 102 4.90 12.32 15.50
CA VAL A 102 5.25 13.53 16.23
C VAL A 102 6.77 13.66 16.17
N SER A 103 7.26 14.84 15.78
CA SER A 103 8.68 15.13 15.62
C SER A 103 8.97 16.56 16.08
N TYR A 104 10.24 16.89 16.19
CA TYR A 104 10.72 18.26 16.35
C TYR A 104 11.83 18.48 15.33
N LYS A 105 12.14 19.74 15.04
CA LYS A 105 13.37 20.10 14.35
C LYS A 105 14.29 20.87 15.28
N THR A 106 15.59 20.76 15.05
CA THR A 106 16.61 21.44 15.87
C THR A 106 16.60 22.95 15.67
N ASP A 107 16.20 23.41 14.48
CA ASP A 107 16.15 24.80 14.04
C ASP A 107 14.80 25.50 14.29
N LEU A 108 13.80 24.80 14.84
CA LEU A 108 12.48 25.35 15.10
C LEU A 108 12.12 25.29 16.59
N SER A 109 11.47 26.34 17.08
CA SER A 109 10.98 26.44 18.46
C SER A 109 9.78 25.52 18.78
N GLY A 110 9.28 24.74 17.81
CA GLY A 110 8.04 23.98 17.93
C GLY A 110 8.13 22.50 17.57
N CYS A 111 7.08 21.76 17.94
CA CYS A 111 6.83 20.40 17.46
C CYS A 111 6.26 20.40 16.04
N THR A 112 6.32 19.25 15.38
CA THR A 112 5.78 19.02 14.05
C THR A 112 5.01 17.71 14.04
N LEU A 113 3.75 17.77 13.63
CA LEU A 113 2.93 16.60 13.34
C LEU A 113 2.97 16.34 11.83
N LEU A 114 3.11 15.07 11.46
CA LEU A 114 3.20 14.67 10.07
C LEU A 114 2.49 13.36 9.77
N VAL A 115 1.94 13.26 8.57
CA VAL A 115 1.36 12.03 8.00
C VAL A 115 1.83 11.93 6.56
N SER A 116 2.36 10.77 6.16
CA SER A 116 2.89 10.57 4.82
C SER A 116 2.19 9.43 4.08
N GLN A 117 1.71 9.68 2.87
CA GLN A 117 1.02 8.68 2.05
C GLN A 117 1.54 8.63 0.62
N SER A 118 1.19 7.56 -0.09
CA SER A 118 1.37 7.53 -1.55
C SER A 118 0.51 8.61 -2.20
N CYS A 119 0.95 9.16 -3.34
CA CYS A 119 0.15 10.11 -4.10
C CYS A 119 -1.23 9.59 -4.50
N ASP A 120 -1.41 8.28 -4.61
CA ASP A 120 -2.70 7.65 -4.96
C ASP A 120 -3.72 7.63 -3.80
N HIS A 121 -3.29 8.04 -2.61
CA HIS A 121 -4.11 8.12 -1.41
C HIS A 121 -4.03 9.52 -0.80
N ALA A 122 -4.00 10.56 -1.64
CA ALA A 122 -3.83 11.93 -1.21
C ALA A 122 -5.04 12.46 -0.42
N GLU A 123 -6.22 11.87 -0.61
CA GLU A 123 -7.47 12.27 0.01
C GLU A 123 -7.42 12.21 1.55
N VAL A 124 -6.73 11.24 2.15
CA VAL A 124 -6.61 11.20 3.60
C VAL A 124 -5.75 12.36 4.12
N LEU A 125 -4.76 12.82 3.34
CA LEU A 125 -3.99 14.01 3.68
C LEU A 125 -4.86 15.26 3.60
N MET A 126 -5.83 15.31 2.66
CA MET A 126 -6.84 16.36 2.62
C MET A 126 -7.74 16.32 3.86
N LEU A 127 -8.08 15.13 4.38
CA LEU A 127 -8.85 15.03 5.63
C LEU A 127 -8.10 15.65 6.82
N PHE A 128 -6.79 15.40 6.94
CA PHE A 128 -5.94 16.04 7.96
C PHE A 128 -5.85 17.55 7.75
N ARG A 129 -5.64 18.00 6.50
CA ARG A 129 -5.57 19.43 6.18
C ARG A 129 -6.85 20.19 6.54
N GLU A 130 -7.99 19.64 6.19
CA GLU A 130 -9.30 20.24 6.50
C GLU A 130 -9.59 20.25 8.01
N ALA A 131 -9.18 19.22 8.74
CA ALA A 131 -9.46 19.11 10.18
C ALA A 131 -8.54 20.03 11.03
N PHE A 132 -7.29 20.16 10.61
CA PHE A 132 -6.22 20.70 11.44
C PHE A 132 -5.42 21.85 10.80
N GLY A 133 -5.72 22.21 9.56
CA GLY A 133 -4.90 23.14 8.78
C GLY A 133 -3.58 22.51 8.32
N GLY A 134 -2.51 23.29 8.28
CA GLY A 134 -1.21 22.82 7.82
C GLY A 134 -1.10 22.70 6.29
N SER A 135 0.02 22.15 5.83
CA SER A 135 0.37 22.11 4.41
C SER A 135 0.54 20.69 3.90
N ILE A 136 0.28 20.47 2.61
CA ILE A 136 0.60 19.22 1.92
C ILE A 136 1.74 19.49 0.94
N THR A 137 2.82 18.74 1.11
CA THR A 137 4.05 18.89 0.32
C THR A 137 4.52 17.55 -0.21
N ARG A 138 5.46 17.59 -1.16
CA ARG A 138 6.17 16.39 -1.61
C ARG A 138 7.14 15.94 -0.51
N ASN A 139 7.01 14.70 -0.04
CA ASN A 139 7.94 14.12 0.94
C ASN A 139 9.14 13.46 0.24
N ARG A 140 8.85 12.51 -0.65
CA ARG A 140 9.86 11.76 -1.38
C ARG A 140 9.43 11.63 -2.84
N GLY A 141 10.37 11.86 -3.76
CA GLY A 141 10.19 11.50 -5.16
C GLY A 141 9.95 9.98 -5.30
N GLY A 142 9.36 9.59 -6.42
CA GLY A 142 9.29 8.17 -6.78
C GLY A 142 10.60 7.72 -7.42
N MET A 143 10.93 6.45 -7.27
CA MET A 143 12.05 5.79 -7.96
C MET A 143 11.62 4.38 -8.38
N GLY A 144 11.68 4.07 -9.67
CA GLY A 144 11.33 2.76 -10.22
C GLY A 144 9.92 2.30 -9.85
N LEU A 145 9.83 1.20 -9.09
CA LEU A 145 8.56 0.67 -8.61
C LEU A 145 7.99 1.39 -7.37
N VAL A 146 8.76 2.30 -6.76
CA VAL A 146 8.32 3.08 -5.60
C VAL A 146 7.67 4.37 -6.07
N LYS A 147 6.37 4.51 -5.83
CA LYS A 147 5.61 5.72 -6.19
C LYS A 147 6.04 6.93 -5.35
N PRO A 148 5.86 8.17 -5.86
CA PRO A 148 6.04 9.38 -5.08
C PRO A 148 5.17 9.38 -3.81
N ARG A 149 5.66 10.05 -2.77
CA ARG A 149 4.93 10.23 -1.50
C ARG A 149 4.65 11.70 -1.23
N LEU A 150 3.41 11.95 -0.82
CA LEU A 150 2.95 13.21 -0.28
C LEU A 150 3.03 13.18 1.25
N GLN A 151 3.03 14.35 1.87
CA GLN A 151 2.98 14.47 3.30
C GLN A 151 2.23 15.72 3.72
N TRP A 152 1.27 15.51 4.61
CA TRP A 152 0.68 16.57 5.41
C TRP A 152 1.61 16.90 6.59
N ARG A 153 1.80 18.19 6.86
CA ARG A 153 2.57 18.70 7.99
C ARG A 153 1.85 19.86 8.68
N ALA A 154 1.83 19.83 10.01
CA ALA A 154 1.41 20.94 10.86
C ALA A 154 2.58 21.36 11.77
N PHE A 155 2.70 22.68 11.98
CA PHE A 155 3.72 23.33 12.81
C PHE A 155 3.04 24.29 13.80
N GLY A 156 3.76 24.65 14.87
CA GLY A 156 3.37 25.74 15.78
C GLY A 156 1.94 25.57 16.33
N PRO A 157 1.10 26.62 16.33
CA PRO A 157 -0.28 26.55 16.82
C PRO A 157 -1.12 25.45 16.17
N SER A 158 -1.00 25.24 14.86
CA SER A 158 -1.74 24.17 14.16
C SER A 158 -1.32 22.78 14.65
N ALA A 159 -0.03 22.58 14.96
CA ALA A 159 0.46 21.31 15.51
C ALA A 159 -0.07 21.07 16.93
N ARG A 160 -0.06 22.11 17.79
CA ARG A 160 -0.61 22.02 19.15
C ARG A 160 -2.10 21.70 19.13
N ARG A 161 -2.90 22.43 18.33
CA ARG A 161 -4.34 22.18 18.16
C ARG A 161 -4.63 20.79 17.61
N ALA A 162 -3.86 20.34 16.62
CA ALA A 162 -4.01 18.98 16.09
C ALA A 162 -3.72 17.93 17.17
N ALA A 163 -2.69 18.14 17.99
CA ALA A 163 -2.33 17.25 19.07
C ALA A 163 -3.40 17.20 20.17
N GLU A 164 -3.90 18.36 20.60
CA GLU A 164 -5.02 18.50 21.55
C GLU A 164 -6.25 17.72 21.08
N LEU A 165 -6.63 17.85 19.80
CA LEU A 165 -7.81 17.19 19.26
C LEU A 165 -7.63 15.68 19.03
N LEU A 166 -6.40 15.22 18.73
CA LEU A 166 -6.11 13.81 18.46
C LEU A 166 -5.81 13.00 19.72
N ALA A 167 -5.17 13.59 20.74
CA ALA A 167 -4.70 12.88 21.93
C ALA A 167 -5.80 12.10 22.67
N PRO A 168 -7.03 12.62 22.86
CA PRO A 168 -8.10 11.89 23.55
C PRO A 168 -8.57 10.62 22.81
N HIS A 169 -8.34 10.55 21.50
CA HIS A 169 -8.78 9.44 20.64
C HIS A 169 -7.62 8.53 20.21
N SER A 170 -6.39 8.86 20.60
CA SER A 170 -5.18 8.11 20.28
C SER A 170 -4.92 7.05 21.34
N ILE A 171 -4.45 5.89 20.90
CA ILE A 171 -4.02 4.75 21.72
C ILE A 171 -2.48 4.67 21.72
N THR A 172 -1.83 4.63 20.56
CA THR A 172 -0.37 4.41 20.46
C THR A 172 0.45 5.66 20.58
N LYS A 173 -0.08 6.80 20.12
CA LYS A 173 0.66 8.06 20.04
C LYS A 173 0.17 9.10 21.04
N GLN A 174 -0.73 8.73 21.96
CA GLN A 174 -1.30 9.69 22.92
C GLN A 174 -0.23 10.38 23.76
N PRO A 175 0.75 9.70 24.39
CA PRO A 175 1.79 10.40 25.16
C PRO A 175 2.59 11.40 24.31
N GLN A 176 2.88 11.06 23.05
CA GLN A 176 3.60 11.92 22.12
C GLN A 176 2.76 13.13 21.72
N LEU A 177 1.44 12.96 21.56
CA LEU A 177 0.51 14.04 21.26
C LEU A 177 0.33 14.96 22.47
N LEU A 178 0.20 14.44 23.68
CA LEU A 178 0.13 15.25 24.90
C LEU A 178 1.39 16.11 25.10
N LEU A 179 2.58 15.56 24.79
CA LEU A 179 3.82 16.35 24.77
C LEU A 179 3.80 17.44 23.69
N ALA A 180 3.23 17.15 22.51
CA ALA A 180 3.16 18.10 21.41
C ALA A 180 2.15 19.23 21.66
N GLU A 181 1.04 18.94 22.33
CA GLU A 181 0.04 19.91 22.79
C GLU A 181 0.68 20.94 23.72
N ARG A 182 1.44 20.46 24.71
CA ARG A 182 2.09 21.27 25.75
C ARG A 182 3.54 21.62 25.42
N TRP A 183 3.89 21.70 24.14
CA TRP A 183 5.27 21.89 23.73
C TRP A 183 5.81 23.23 24.26
N PRO A 184 6.93 23.26 25.01
CA PRO A 184 7.34 24.44 25.74
C PRO A 184 7.93 25.55 24.86
N GLU A 185 7.93 26.77 25.38
CA GLU A 185 8.44 27.97 24.70
C GLU A 185 9.91 28.24 25.01
N THR A 186 10.42 27.77 26.15
CA THR A 186 11.83 27.94 26.55
C THR A 186 12.72 26.86 25.93
N GLU A 187 13.98 27.16 25.68
CA GLU A 187 14.91 26.21 25.07
C GLU A 187 15.26 25.03 25.99
N SER A 188 15.50 25.30 27.27
CA SER A 188 15.84 24.29 28.26
C SER A 188 14.73 23.23 28.40
N GLU A 189 13.47 23.64 28.56
CA GLU A 189 12.34 22.72 28.65
C GLU A 189 12.11 21.96 27.33
N ARG A 190 12.44 22.57 26.19
CA ARG A 190 12.37 21.88 24.88
C ARG A 190 13.33 20.71 24.81
N GLU A 191 14.55 20.81 25.35
CA GLU A 191 15.49 19.69 25.35
C GLU A 191 14.95 18.49 26.15
N ASP A 192 14.33 18.74 27.30
CA ASP A 192 13.67 17.70 28.08
C ASP A 192 12.51 17.05 27.29
N CYS A 193 11.69 17.85 26.62
CA CYS A 193 10.59 17.35 25.78
C CYS A 193 11.11 16.55 24.58
N LYS A 194 12.23 16.97 23.97
CA LYS A 194 12.90 16.24 22.89
C LYS A 194 13.39 14.88 23.39
N ALA A 195 14.03 14.83 24.56
CA ALA A 195 14.49 13.58 25.17
C ALA A 195 13.31 12.63 25.48
N LYS A 196 12.25 13.14 26.11
CA LYS A 196 11.01 12.38 26.38
C LYS A 196 10.38 11.84 25.10
N LEU A 197 10.28 12.67 24.05
CA LEU A 197 9.71 12.26 22.77
C LEU A 197 10.55 11.17 22.07
N ARG A 198 11.89 11.22 22.16
CA ARG A 198 12.77 10.16 21.66
C ARG A 198 12.51 8.86 22.41
N ALA A 199 12.53 8.90 23.73
CA ALA A 199 12.29 7.72 24.58
C ALA A 199 10.95 7.04 24.23
N LEU A 200 9.88 7.82 24.07
CA LEU A 200 8.55 7.32 23.72
C LEU A 200 8.45 6.56 22.37
N LYS A 201 9.44 6.71 21.47
CA LYS A 201 9.49 6.00 20.18
C LYS A 201 10.16 4.63 20.29
N ASP A 202 10.95 4.41 21.34
CA ASP A 202 11.77 3.21 21.47
C ASP A 202 10.97 2.05 22.08
N TYR A 203 9.98 2.34 22.92
CA TYR A 203 9.14 1.34 23.60
C TYR A 203 7.66 1.42 23.22
N ASP A 204 6.88 0.42 23.68
CA ASP A 204 5.43 0.39 23.53
C ASP A 204 4.76 1.41 24.48
N SER A 205 4.62 2.63 23.99
CA SER A 205 3.98 3.76 24.68
C SER A 205 2.46 3.77 24.54
N ALA A 206 1.86 2.70 24.00
CA ALA A 206 0.41 2.65 23.88
C ALA A 206 -0.27 2.60 25.26
N VAL A 207 -1.31 3.40 25.39
CA VAL A 207 -2.20 3.47 26.55
C VAL A 207 -3.43 2.60 26.31
N ALA A 208 -4.02 2.07 27.38
CA ALA A 208 -5.35 1.47 27.25
C ALA A 208 -6.35 2.61 27.01
N GLY A 209 -7.19 2.48 25.99
CA GLY A 209 -8.20 3.47 25.65
C GLY A 209 -9.38 2.82 24.94
N PRO A 210 -10.56 3.47 24.96
CA PRO A 210 -11.73 2.97 24.26
C PRO A 210 -11.42 2.94 22.75
N CYS A 211 -11.61 1.78 22.14
CA CYS A 211 -11.55 1.64 20.68
C CYS A 211 -12.97 1.79 20.12
N SER A 212 -13.10 2.51 19.02
CA SER A 212 -14.34 2.59 18.22
C SER A 212 -14.12 2.01 16.83
N TRP A 213 -15.21 1.81 16.08
CA TRP A 213 -15.12 1.37 14.69
C TRP A 213 -14.46 2.42 13.80
N GLU A 214 -14.68 3.70 14.07
CA GLU A 214 -14.06 4.83 13.37
C GLU A 214 -12.55 4.84 13.57
N TYR A 215 -12.10 4.71 14.83
CA TYR A 215 -10.68 4.55 15.13
C TYR A 215 -10.10 3.32 14.40
N PHE A 216 -10.80 2.18 14.44
CA PHE A 216 -10.31 0.99 13.79
C PHE A 216 -10.25 1.15 12.26
N ALA A 217 -11.22 1.83 11.64
CA ALA A 217 -11.22 2.15 10.21
C ALA A 217 -10.00 2.99 9.81
N GLY A 218 -9.69 4.04 10.57
CA GLY A 218 -8.50 4.85 10.33
C GLY A 218 -7.20 4.06 10.48
N PHE A 219 -7.10 3.24 11.53
CA PHE A 219 -5.92 2.40 11.77
C PHE A 219 -5.74 1.33 10.68
N PHE A 220 -6.86 0.74 10.23
CA PHE A 220 -6.89 -0.26 9.17
C PHE A 220 -6.62 0.35 7.79
N ASP A 221 -7.03 1.59 7.52
CA ASP A 221 -6.70 2.24 6.27
C ASP A 221 -5.22 2.54 6.10
N ALA A 222 -4.54 2.88 7.19
CA ALA A 222 -3.11 3.14 7.17
C ALA A 222 -2.30 1.86 6.85
N ASN A 223 -2.59 0.71 7.48
CA ASN A 223 -1.82 -0.53 7.22
C ASN A 223 -2.56 -1.86 7.46
N GLY A 224 -3.87 -1.86 7.42
CA GLY A 224 -4.68 -3.08 7.28
C GLY A 224 -4.42 -3.77 5.95
N CYS A 225 -4.78 -5.05 5.89
CA CYS A 225 -4.60 -5.89 4.73
C CYS A 225 -5.86 -6.75 4.56
N ILE A 226 -6.46 -6.67 3.37
CA ILE A 226 -7.57 -7.51 2.92
C ILE A 226 -6.98 -8.50 1.92
N HIS A 227 -7.05 -9.79 2.22
CA HIS A 227 -6.40 -10.82 1.43
C HIS A 227 -7.27 -12.07 1.28
N GLN A 228 -7.24 -12.69 0.11
CA GLN A 228 -7.90 -13.96 -0.18
C GLN A 228 -6.82 -15.04 -0.37
N PRO A 229 -6.54 -15.87 0.65
CA PRO A 229 -5.34 -16.72 0.66
C PRO A 229 -5.40 -17.95 -0.26
N LYS A 230 -6.58 -18.47 -0.60
CA LYS A 230 -6.72 -19.80 -1.23
C LYS A 230 -7.49 -19.83 -2.55
N GLY A 231 -7.71 -18.70 -3.22
CA GLY A 231 -8.43 -18.63 -4.51
C GLY A 231 -9.91 -19.06 -4.47
N GLY A 232 -10.39 -19.69 -3.40
CA GLY A 232 -11.82 -19.90 -3.11
C GLY A 232 -12.41 -18.79 -2.23
N ALA A 233 -13.67 -18.98 -1.80
CA ALA A 233 -14.40 -18.06 -0.92
C ALA A 233 -13.83 -18.08 0.51
N SER A 234 -12.64 -17.51 0.68
CA SER A 234 -11.96 -17.35 1.96
C SER A 234 -11.40 -15.95 2.04
N LEU A 235 -11.50 -15.34 3.20
CA LEU A 235 -11.02 -13.98 3.42
C LEU A 235 -10.14 -13.96 4.65
N GLN A 236 -9.10 -13.14 4.62
CA GLN A 236 -8.25 -12.85 5.75
C GLN A 236 -8.12 -11.34 5.89
N LEU A 237 -8.48 -10.84 7.06
CA LEU A 237 -8.14 -9.49 7.48
C LEU A 237 -6.92 -9.56 8.37
N LYS A 238 -5.94 -8.67 8.14
CA LYS A 238 -4.71 -8.64 8.93
C LYS A 238 -4.29 -7.22 9.23
N VAL A 239 -3.84 -7.00 10.46
CA VAL A 239 -3.16 -5.79 10.90
C VAL A 239 -1.84 -6.17 11.54
N GLU A 240 -0.76 -5.49 11.20
CA GLU A 240 0.58 -5.76 11.71
C GLU A 240 1.11 -4.54 12.46
N HIS A 241 1.73 -4.67 13.64
CA HIS A 241 2.29 -3.56 14.40
C HIS A 241 3.52 -3.97 15.23
N LYS A 242 4.50 -3.08 15.40
CA LYS A 242 5.70 -3.34 16.23
C LYS A 242 5.31 -3.55 17.70
N HIS A 243 4.40 -2.71 18.17
CA HIS A 243 3.95 -2.66 19.55
C HIS A 243 2.67 -3.50 19.74
N PRO A 244 2.67 -4.54 20.61
CA PRO A 244 1.53 -5.44 20.80
C PRO A 244 0.32 -4.82 21.50
N ARG A 245 0.48 -3.81 22.36
CA ARG A 245 -0.62 -3.30 23.19
C ARG A 245 -1.81 -2.78 22.37
N VAL A 246 -1.56 -2.07 21.27
CA VAL A 246 -2.65 -1.63 20.37
C VAL A 246 -3.36 -2.80 19.71
N LEU A 247 -2.64 -3.86 19.33
CA LEU A 247 -3.27 -5.04 18.73
C LEU A 247 -4.11 -5.83 19.74
N ARG A 248 -3.70 -5.84 21.02
CA ARG A 248 -4.54 -6.38 22.10
C ARG A 248 -5.79 -5.54 22.29
N SER A 249 -5.66 -4.21 22.30
CA SER A 249 -6.81 -3.31 22.40
C SER A 249 -7.81 -3.52 21.25
N LEU A 250 -7.32 -3.65 20.01
CA LEU A 250 -8.14 -3.98 18.84
C LEU A 250 -8.80 -5.37 18.94
N ARG A 251 -8.07 -6.38 19.44
CA ARG A 251 -8.62 -7.72 19.65
C ARG A 251 -9.71 -7.72 20.71
N ASP A 252 -9.46 -7.06 21.84
CA ASP A 252 -10.39 -7.01 22.96
C ASP A 252 -11.65 -6.22 22.55
N PHE A 253 -11.51 -5.18 21.72
CA PHE A 253 -12.61 -4.50 21.04
C PHE A 253 -13.40 -5.41 20.08
N LEU A 254 -12.73 -6.17 19.21
CA LEU A 254 -13.41 -7.12 18.32
C LEU A 254 -14.20 -8.18 19.10
N LYS A 255 -13.65 -8.61 20.25
CA LYS A 255 -14.31 -9.57 21.14
C LYS A 255 -15.63 -9.03 21.72
N THR A 256 -15.76 -7.72 21.98
CA THR A 256 -17.05 -7.14 22.43
C THR A 256 -18.14 -7.23 21.37
N SER A 257 -17.75 -7.36 20.09
CA SER A 257 -18.66 -7.59 18.96
C SER A 257 -18.85 -9.08 18.63
N GLY A 258 -18.38 -9.98 19.49
CA GLY A 258 -18.48 -11.44 19.28
C GLY A 258 -17.47 -12.00 18.27
N ILE A 259 -16.47 -11.22 17.85
CA ILE A 259 -15.51 -11.62 16.82
C ILE A 259 -14.19 -12.03 17.47
N ASP A 260 -13.83 -13.31 17.32
CA ASP A 260 -12.54 -13.80 17.77
C ASP A 260 -11.44 -13.49 16.74
N ALA A 261 -10.39 -12.83 17.20
CA ALA A 261 -9.26 -12.42 16.39
C ALA A 261 -7.96 -12.99 16.96
N THR A 262 -7.17 -13.64 16.10
CA THR A 262 -5.94 -14.30 16.52
C THR A 262 -4.79 -13.30 16.57
N LEU A 263 -4.10 -13.24 17.70
CA LEU A 263 -2.86 -12.48 17.88
C LEU A 263 -1.66 -13.41 17.82
N GLY A 264 -0.58 -12.98 17.17
CA GLY A 264 0.64 -13.79 17.08
C GLY A 264 1.83 -13.01 16.53
N LYS A 265 3.01 -13.61 16.63
CA LYS A 265 4.27 -13.01 16.16
C LYS A 265 4.52 -13.37 14.70
N SER A 266 5.07 -12.43 13.94
CA SER A 266 5.63 -12.72 12.62
C SER A 266 7.01 -13.37 12.79
N GLN A 267 7.28 -14.50 12.14
CA GLN A 267 8.57 -15.20 12.25
C GLN A 267 9.76 -14.38 11.72
N LYS A 268 9.52 -13.45 10.79
CA LYS A 268 10.58 -12.76 10.05
C LYS A 268 10.88 -11.36 10.57
N ARG A 269 10.09 -10.84 11.52
CA ARG A 269 10.17 -9.45 11.98
C ARG A 269 9.74 -9.37 13.44
N ASN A 270 10.34 -8.44 14.20
CA ASN A 270 9.87 -8.02 15.53
C ASN A 270 8.54 -7.25 15.43
N VAL A 271 7.54 -7.88 14.81
CA VAL A 271 6.23 -7.33 14.48
C VAL A 271 5.19 -8.36 14.91
N GLN A 272 4.21 -7.88 15.64
CA GLN A 272 3.03 -8.64 16.04
C GLN A 272 1.97 -8.47 14.96
N ARG A 273 1.10 -9.47 14.81
CA ARG A 273 0.00 -9.47 13.84
C ARG A 273 -1.29 -9.89 14.54
N LEU A 274 -2.36 -9.17 14.22
CA LEU A 274 -3.74 -9.51 14.52
C LEU A 274 -4.39 -9.94 13.22
N TRP A 275 -5.07 -11.09 13.18
CA TRP A 275 -5.77 -11.52 11.99
C TRP A 275 -7.07 -12.26 12.29
N VAL A 276 -7.99 -12.20 11.32
CA VAL A 276 -9.26 -12.93 11.29
C VAL A 276 -9.33 -13.68 9.98
N THR A 277 -9.73 -14.95 10.01
CA THR A 277 -9.82 -15.82 8.81
C THR A 277 -11.20 -16.41 8.57
N ASP A 278 -12.10 -16.32 9.55
CA ASP A 278 -13.49 -16.70 9.34
C ASP A 278 -14.15 -15.73 8.35
N LEU A 279 -14.81 -16.26 7.32
CA LEU A 279 -15.35 -15.46 6.22
C LEU A 279 -16.47 -14.53 6.71
N SER A 280 -17.37 -15.03 7.55
CA SER A 280 -18.50 -14.26 8.07
C SER A 280 -18.00 -13.09 8.92
N ASN A 281 -17.10 -13.37 9.87
CA ASN A 281 -16.48 -12.35 10.72
C ASN A 281 -15.68 -11.33 9.91
N CYS A 282 -14.95 -11.76 8.88
CA CYS A 282 -14.25 -10.82 8.00
C CYS A 282 -15.22 -9.88 7.27
N LYS A 283 -16.33 -10.40 6.74
CA LYS A 283 -17.35 -9.56 6.11
C LYS A 283 -18.02 -8.62 7.10
N GLN A 284 -18.37 -9.10 8.29
CA GLN A 284 -18.93 -8.27 9.36
C GLN A 284 -17.98 -7.12 9.72
N ILE A 285 -16.69 -7.39 9.93
CA ILE A 285 -15.69 -6.33 10.17
C ILE A 285 -15.65 -5.36 9.00
N LEU A 286 -15.56 -5.83 7.76
CA LEU A 286 -15.48 -4.93 6.60
C LEU A 286 -16.73 -4.05 6.44
N GLN A 287 -17.91 -4.58 6.76
CA GLN A 287 -19.14 -3.82 6.76
C GLN A 287 -19.08 -2.73 7.82
N GLN A 288 -18.77 -3.07 9.07
CA GLN A 288 -18.64 -2.12 10.17
C GLN A 288 -17.57 -1.04 9.89
N LEU A 289 -16.41 -1.42 9.33
CA LEU A 289 -15.38 -0.46 8.94
C LEU A 289 -15.87 0.47 7.83
N SER A 290 -16.61 -0.06 6.84
CA SER A 290 -17.15 0.76 5.74
C SER A 290 -18.17 1.77 6.25
N ASP A 291 -19.08 1.34 7.14
CA ASP A 291 -20.09 2.18 7.78
C ASP A 291 -19.43 3.25 8.67
N ALA A 292 -18.30 2.92 9.31
CA ALA A 292 -17.48 3.82 10.10
C ALA A 292 -16.53 4.73 9.27
N GLY A 293 -16.66 4.72 7.94
CA GLY A 293 -15.93 5.63 7.05
C GLY A 293 -14.57 5.13 6.58
N LEU A 294 -14.37 3.81 6.43
CA LEU A 294 -13.22 3.26 5.72
C LEU A 294 -13.08 3.92 4.35
N PHE A 295 -11.91 4.49 4.09
CA PHE A 295 -11.66 5.43 3.01
C PHE A 295 -10.64 4.87 2.01
N CYS A 296 -9.39 4.67 2.41
CA CYS A 296 -8.29 4.26 1.53
C CYS A 296 -8.51 2.85 0.96
N LYS A 297 -9.21 1.99 1.71
CA LYS A 297 -9.49 0.59 1.35
C LYS A 297 -10.95 0.33 1.04
N ALA A 298 -11.79 1.36 0.90
CA ALA A 298 -13.23 1.23 0.65
C ALA A 298 -13.54 0.31 -0.54
N LYS A 299 -12.88 0.53 -1.70
CA LYS A 299 -13.05 -0.30 -2.90
C LYS A 299 -12.66 -1.76 -2.67
N GLN A 300 -11.59 -2.00 -1.90
CA GLN A 300 -11.16 -3.36 -1.57
C GLN A 300 -12.15 -4.04 -0.63
N ALA A 301 -12.69 -3.31 0.34
CA ALA A 301 -13.71 -3.82 1.24
C ALA A 301 -14.99 -4.18 0.48
N GLN A 302 -15.46 -3.31 -0.41
CA GLN A 302 -16.64 -3.57 -1.26
C GLN A 302 -16.48 -4.84 -2.11
N LEU A 303 -15.33 -5.01 -2.76
CA LEU A 303 -15.01 -6.23 -3.53
C LEU A 303 -14.96 -7.48 -2.64
N ALA A 304 -14.41 -7.36 -1.43
CA ALA A 304 -14.35 -8.48 -0.50
C ALA A 304 -15.72 -8.83 0.10
N LEU A 305 -16.63 -7.86 0.26
CA LEU A 305 -18.01 -8.08 0.69
C LEU A 305 -18.82 -8.86 -0.35
N SER A 306 -18.57 -8.62 -1.65
CA SER A 306 -19.19 -9.38 -2.76
C SER A 306 -18.59 -10.77 -2.99
N LEU A 307 -17.62 -11.21 -2.17
CA LEU A 307 -16.99 -12.52 -2.29
C LEU A 307 -18.01 -13.65 -2.03
N THR A 308 -18.24 -14.47 -3.04
CA THR A 308 -19.00 -15.72 -2.99
C THR A 308 -18.15 -16.84 -3.59
N PRO A 309 -18.57 -18.12 -3.50
CA PRO A 309 -17.90 -19.20 -4.23
C PRO A 309 -17.77 -18.91 -5.73
N ASP A 310 -18.81 -18.36 -6.35
CA ASP A 310 -18.86 -18.11 -7.81
C ASP A 310 -18.00 -16.91 -8.22
N THR A 311 -17.95 -15.87 -7.40
CA THR A 311 -17.17 -14.65 -7.68
C THR A 311 -15.73 -14.72 -7.16
N ALA A 312 -15.30 -15.83 -6.55
CA ALA A 312 -14.03 -15.92 -5.85
C ALA A 312 -12.81 -15.61 -6.72
N ALA A 313 -12.77 -16.13 -7.95
CA ALA A 313 -11.65 -15.90 -8.86
C ALA A 313 -11.57 -14.43 -9.32
N GLU A 314 -12.71 -13.83 -9.65
CA GLU A 314 -12.81 -12.43 -10.07
C GLU A 314 -12.42 -11.49 -8.94
N VAL A 315 -12.97 -11.70 -7.73
CA VAL A 315 -12.62 -10.90 -6.55
C VAL A 315 -11.13 -11.02 -6.23
N SER A 316 -10.53 -12.21 -6.37
CA SER A 316 -9.08 -12.40 -6.21
C SER A 316 -8.28 -11.59 -7.24
N ALA A 317 -8.74 -11.62 -8.50
CA ALA A 317 -8.17 -10.87 -9.63
C ALA A 317 -8.34 -9.34 -9.47
N ALA A 318 -9.42 -8.88 -8.85
CA ALA A 318 -9.61 -7.48 -8.54
C ALA A 318 -8.74 -7.04 -7.35
N LEU A 319 -8.80 -7.77 -6.22
CA LEU A 319 -8.13 -7.44 -4.97
C LEU A 319 -6.61 -7.30 -5.11
N ALA A 320 -5.95 -8.20 -5.84
CA ALA A 320 -4.50 -8.06 -5.99
C ALA A 320 -4.09 -6.94 -6.96
N GLY A 321 -5.01 -6.30 -7.70
CA GLY A 321 -4.77 -5.03 -8.39
C GLY A 321 -4.55 -3.85 -7.42
N PHE A 322 -5.07 -3.96 -6.19
CA PHE A 322 -4.87 -2.98 -5.13
C PHE A 322 -3.65 -3.25 -4.25
N THR A 323 -3.01 -4.43 -4.39
CA THR A 323 -1.82 -4.72 -3.59
C THR A 323 -0.64 -3.88 -4.07
N THR A 324 0.14 -3.36 -3.11
CA THR A 324 1.30 -2.51 -3.42
C THR A 324 2.27 -3.17 -4.40
N ASN A 325 3.02 -2.37 -5.15
CA ASN A 325 4.07 -2.80 -6.09
C ASN A 325 5.16 -3.74 -5.49
N LYS A 326 5.14 -4.01 -4.18
CA LYS A 326 5.98 -5.05 -3.56
C LYS A 326 5.72 -6.45 -4.13
N MET A 327 4.51 -6.69 -4.67
CA MET A 327 4.13 -7.96 -5.31
C MET A 327 4.23 -7.92 -6.85
N PHE A 328 4.83 -6.87 -7.41
CA PHE A 328 5.01 -6.72 -8.86
C PHE A 328 5.74 -7.93 -9.47
N GLY A 329 5.12 -8.58 -10.46
CA GLY A 329 5.61 -9.81 -11.10
C GLY A 329 5.56 -11.08 -10.24
N LYS A 330 5.05 -11.01 -9.00
CA LYS A 330 4.89 -12.19 -8.13
C LYS A 330 3.46 -12.71 -8.09
N ARG A 331 2.55 -12.02 -8.76
CA ARG A 331 1.14 -12.37 -8.81
C ARG A 331 0.95 -13.53 -9.77
N LEU A 332 0.02 -14.42 -9.43
CA LEU A 332 -0.44 -15.46 -10.32
C LEU A 332 -1.77 -15.03 -10.93
N ASP A 333 -1.84 -15.09 -12.25
CA ASP A 333 -3.09 -15.05 -13.01
C ASP A 333 -3.96 -16.29 -12.71
N ALA A 334 -5.17 -16.34 -13.27
CA ALA A 334 -6.10 -17.45 -13.06
C ALA A 334 -5.47 -18.80 -13.46
N ALA A 335 -4.76 -18.83 -14.60
CA ALA A 335 -4.06 -20.01 -15.08
C ALA A 335 -2.89 -20.40 -14.15
N GLY A 336 -2.16 -19.44 -13.58
CA GLY A 336 -1.10 -19.67 -12.61
C GLY A 336 -1.62 -20.23 -11.29
N GLN A 337 -2.78 -19.76 -10.83
CA GLN A 337 -3.47 -20.31 -9.67
C GLN A 337 -3.94 -21.75 -9.92
N GLU A 338 -4.50 -22.02 -11.09
CA GLU A 338 -4.88 -23.37 -11.52
C GLU A 338 -3.68 -24.32 -11.57
N ARG A 339 -2.57 -23.91 -12.21
CA ARG A 339 -1.31 -24.68 -12.20
C ARG A 339 -0.85 -24.99 -10.77
N THR A 340 -0.94 -24.00 -9.87
CA THR A 340 -0.58 -24.19 -8.45
C THR A 340 -1.48 -25.22 -7.77
N ARG A 341 -2.78 -25.22 -8.05
CA ARG A 341 -3.73 -26.23 -7.55
C ARG A 341 -3.40 -27.62 -8.07
N ASN A 342 -3.12 -27.75 -9.36
CA ASN A 342 -2.76 -29.02 -9.99
C ASN A 342 -1.46 -29.58 -9.41
N ILE A 343 -0.45 -28.73 -9.20
CA ILE A 343 0.80 -29.10 -8.52
C ILE A 343 0.51 -29.60 -7.10
N ALA A 344 -0.31 -28.88 -6.32
CA ALA A 344 -0.63 -29.27 -4.95
C ALA A 344 -1.42 -30.60 -4.89
N ALA A 345 -2.37 -30.81 -5.79
CA ALA A 345 -3.14 -32.05 -5.90
C ALA A 345 -2.23 -33.25 -6.22
N ALA A 346 -1.35 -33.10 -7.22
CA ALA A 346 -0.37 -34.12 -7.59
C ALA A 346 0.63 -34.41 -6.46
N GLN A 347 1.08 -33.38 -5.72
CA GLN A 347 1.93 -33.56 -4.53
C GLN A 347 1.21 -34.33 -3.42
N LYS A 348 -0.08 -34.05 -3.19
CA LYS A 348 -0.90 -34.79 -2.22
C LYS A 348 -1.07 -36.25 -2.63
N GLN A 349 -1.31 -36.52 -3.92
CA GLN A 349 -1.38 -37.88 -4.47
C GLN A 349 -0.06 -38.63 -4.25
N ALA A 350 1.08 -38.00 -4.57
CA ALA A 350 2.41 -38.57 -4.33
C ALA A 350 2.66 -38.86 -2.84
N ALA A 351 2.24 -37.96 -1.93
CA ALA A 351 2.35 -38.17 -0.48
C ALA A 351 1.49 -39.35 -0.01
N SER A 352 0.27 -39.49 -0.54
CA SER A 352 -0.62 -40.61 -0.25
C SER A 352 -0.01 -41.95 -0.69
N LEU A 353 0.51 -42.03 -1.92
CA LEU A 353 1.18 -43.24 -2.42
C LEU A 353 2.40 -43.62 -1.56
N ARG A 354 3.19 -42.64 -1.11
CA ARG A 354 4.33 -42.88 -0.21
C ARG A 354 3.90 -43.41 1.16
N SER A 355 2.74 -42.98 1.67
CA SER A 355 2.23 -43.48 2.95
C SER A 355 1.67 -44.90 2.86
N GLN A 356 1.26 -45.34 1.66
CA GLN A 356 0.62 -46.63 1.44
C GLN A 356 1.60 -47.80 1.20
N ARG A 357 2.93 -47.56 1.21
CA ARG A 357 4.10 -48.47 1.05
C ARG A 357 3.86 -50.00 1.24
N ARG A 358 2.96 -50.58 0.46
CA ARG A 358 3.06 -51.96 0.00
C ARG A 358 3.96 -51.90 -1.22
N LEU A 359 4.94 -52.79 -1.23
CA LEU A 359 6.11 -52.84 -2.12
C LEU A 359 5.72 -53.19 -3.56
N ASP A 360 4.73 -52.50 -4.12
CA ASP A 360 4.28 -52.74 -5.48
C ASP A 360 5.10 -51.85 -6.42
N THR A 361 5.84 -52.48 -7.33
CA THR A 361 6.60 -51.83 -8.40
C THR A 361 5.75 -50.84 -9.20
N GLU A 362 4.44 -51.09 -9.30
CA GLU A 362 3.45 -50.21 -9.91
C GLU A 362 3.28 -48.88 -9.15
N ALA A 363 3.28 -48.90 -7.80
CA ALA A 363 3.16 -47.70 -6.98
C ALA A 363 4.40 -46.81 -7.11
N GLU A 364 5.59 -47.40 -7.24
CA GLU A 364 6.83 -46.67 -7.48
C GLU A 364 6.89 -46.05 -8.89
N ALA A 365 6.40 -46.76 -9.91
CA ALA A 365 6.29 -46.24 -11.27
C ALA A 365 5.32 -45.04 -11.31
N LYS A 366 4.12 -45.17 -10.72
CA LYS A 366 3.15 -44.09 -10.58
C LYS A 366 3.72 -42.89 -9.81
N LEU A 367 4.48 -43.14 -8.75
CA LEU A 367 5.13 -42.05 -8.00
C LEU A 367 6.14 -41.29 -8.85
N ARG A 368 6.98 -41.99 -9.64
CA ARG A 368 7.94 -41.36 -10.56
C ARG A 368 7.24 -40.55 -11.64
N GLU A 369 6.15 -41.05 -12.19
CA GLU A 369 5.32 -40.34 -13.17
C GLU A 369 4.75 -39.04 -12.59
N VAL A 370 4.11 -39.11 -11.42
CA VAL A 370 3.55 -37.94 -10.74
C VAL A 370 4.64 -36.91 -10.40
N GLN A 371 5.84 -37.36 -9.99
CA GLN A 371 6.96 -36.47 -9.72
C GLN A 371 7.48 -35.77 -10.99
N SER A 372 7.60 -36.49 -12.09
CA SER A 372 7.99 -35.92 -13.39
C SER A 372 6.96 -34.89 -13.88
N HIS A 373 5.68 -35.22 -13.77
CA HIS A 373 4.58 -34.30 -14.10
C HIS A 373 4.62 -33.02 -13.25
N VAL A 374 4.80 -33.14 -11.93
CA VAL A 374 4.95 -32.00 -11.03
C VAL A 374 6.18 -31.15 -11.38
N ALA A 375 7.31 -31.77 -11.73
CA ALA A 375 8.52 -31.04 -12.13
C ALA A 375 8.29 -30.24 -13.42
N ARG A 376 7.64 -30.84 -14.43
CA ARG A 376 7.26 -30.16 -15.68
C ARG A 376 6.33 -28.97 -15.42
N LEU A 377 5.24 -29.17 -14.68
CA LEU A 377 4.28 -28.10 -14.34
C LEU A 377 4.94 -26.95 -13.58
N LYS A 378 5.88 -27.24 -12.67
CA LYS A 378 6.64 -26.21 -11.96
C LYS A 378 7.53 -25.40 -12.91
N LEU A 379 8.23 -26.06 -13.83
CA LEU A 379 9.07 -25.39 -14.82
C LEU A 379 8.24 -24.47 -15.72
N GLU A 380 7.13 -24.97 -16.26
CA GLU A 380 6.20 -24.18 -17.08
C GLU A 380 5.65 -22.99 -16.29
N HIS A 381 5.21 -23.21 -15.05
CA HIS A 381 4.70 -22.15 -14.19
C HIS A 381 5.73 -21.05 -13.93
N GLU A 382 6.98 -21.40 -13.59
CA GLU A 382 8.05 -20.43 -13.38
C GLU A 382 8.41 -19.69 -14.67
N LEU A 383 8.38 -20.37 -15.84
CA LEU A 383 8.59 -19.73 -17.14
C LEU A 383 7.52 -18.68 -17.44
N PHE A 384 6.25 -19.03 -17.28
CA PHE A 384 5.14 -18.10 -17.51
C PHE A 384 5.22 -16.90 -16.57
N LYS A 385 5.45 -17.13 -15.28
CA LYS A 385 5.58 -16.07 -14.28
C LYS A 385 6.76 -15.15 -14.58
N ALA A 386 7.90 -15.70 -15.02
CA ALA A 386 9.06 -14.91 -15.40
C ALA A 386 8.76 -14.03 -16.63
N ARG A 387 8.03 -14.55 -17.63
CA ARG A 387 7.62 -13.78 -18.82
C ARG A 387 6.64 -12.66 -18.48
N GLU A 388 5.63 -12.96 -17.67
CA GLU A 388 4.65 -11.95 -17.25
C GLU A 388 5.33 -10.83 -16.45
N GLU A 389 6.21 -11.18 -15.51
CA GLU A 389 7.03 -10.20 -14.80
C GLU A 389 7.88 -9.37 -15.77
N ASN A 390 8.51 -10.00 -16.77
CA ASN A 390 9.33 -9.30 -17.77
C ASN A 390 8.51 -8.24 -18.51
N GLN A 391 7.34 -8.63 -19.03
CA GLN A 391 6.45 -7.76 -19.77
C GLN A 391 5.99 -6.58 -18.91
N GLN A 392 5.59 -6.84 -17.66
CA GLN A 392 5.18 -5.80 -16.71
C GLN A 392 6.34 -4.83 -16.43
N LEU A 393 7.55 -5.34 -16.20
CA LEU A 393 8.74 -4.52 -15.92
C LEU A 393 9.12 -3.67 -17.14
N ALA A 394 9.08 -4.23 -18.34
CA ALA A 394 9.38 -3.53 -19.60
C ALA A 394 8.38 -2.39 -19.81
N TYR A 395 7.07 -2.68 -19.75
CA TYR A 395 6.03 -1.66 -19.86
C TYR A 395 6.19 -0.53 -18.84
N ARG A 396 6.50 -0.89 -17.58
CA ARG A 396 6.71 0.11 -16.52
C ARG A 396 7.94 0.98 -16.77
N TYR A 397 9.02 0.38 -17.28
CA TYR A 397 10.26 1.08 -17.59
C TYR A 397 10.06 2.07 -18.73
N GLU A 398 9.38 1.64 -19.80
CA GLU A 398 9.02 2.49 -20.93
C GLU A 398 8.13 3.65 -20.50
N GLY A 399 7.10 3.40 -19.70
CA GLY A 399 6.21 4.45 -19.19
C GLY A 399 6.95 5.53 -18.38
N LEU A 400 7.94 5.14 -17.57
CA LEU A 400 8.77 6.11 -16.83
C LEU A 400 9.69 6.89 -17.79
N ARG A 401 10.33 6.21 -18.76
CA ARG A 401 11.22 6.86 -19.72
C ARG A 401 10.48 7.87 -20.60
N LEU A 402 9.29 7.52 -21.10
CA LEU A 402 8.48 8.42 -21.93
C LEU A 402 8.03 9.64 -21.15
N SER A 403 7.69 9.47 -19.86
CA SER A 403 7.28 10.59 -19.02
C SER A 403 8.40 11.61 -18.79
N ASP A 404 9.67 11.18 -18.76
CA ASP A 404 10.81 12.09 -18.69
C ASP A 404 11.00 12.86 -20.00
N THR A 405 10.84 12.19 -21.16
CA THR A 405 10.95 12.85 -22.49
C THR A 405 9.87 13.92 -22.67
N VAL A 406 8.63 13.63 -22.33
CA VAL A 406 7.51 14.60 -22.43
C VAL A 406 7.78 15.82 -21.55
N GLN A 407 8.28 15.62 -20.31
CA GLN A 407 8.63 16.73 -19.43
C GLN A 407 9.80 17.57 -19.98
N MET A 408 10.79 16.92 -20.60
CA MET A 408 11.92 17.61 -21.22
C MET A 408 11.49 18.46 -22.42
N LEU A 409 10.65 17.91 -23.31
CA LEU A 409 10.12 18.64 -24.48
C LEU A 409 9.29 19.85 -24.05
N HIS A 410 8.40 19.69 -23.06
CA HIS A 410 7.62 20.81 -22.52
C HIS A 410 8.52 21.90 -21.90
N HIS A 411 9.67 21.54 -21.30
CA HIS A 411 10.62 22.51 -20.76
C HIS A 411 11.39 23.26 -21.87
N LEU A 412 11.78 22.58 -22.94
CA LEU A 412 12.43 23.20 -24.10
C LEU A 412 11.48 24.15 -24.85
N GLN A 413 10.20 23.78 -24.97
CA GLN A 413 9.18 24.63 -25.58
C GLN A 413 8.93 25.91 -24.76
N MET A 414 8.88 25.81 -23.42
CA MET A 414 8.73 27.00 -22.57
C MET A 414 9.96 27.93 -22.61
N LYS A 415 11.16 27.38 -22.85
CA LYS A 415 12.40 28.18 -22.97
C LYS A 415 12.56 28.87 -24.32
N SER A 416 11.97 28.34 -25.40
CA SER A 416 12.14 28.89 -26.74
C SER A 416 11.32 30.15 -27.00
N GLY A 417 10.54 30.63 -26.03
CA GLY A 417 9.73 31.85 -26.13
C GLY A 417 8.60 31.76 -27.16
N ARG A 418 8.43 30.62 -27.84
CA ARG A 418 7.29 30.39 -28.73
C ARG A 418 6.08 30.10 -27.87
N ALA A 419 5.09 31.00 -27.92
CA ALA A 419 3.77 30.75 -27.35
C ALA A 419 3.29 29.37 -27.81
N PRO A 420 2.71 28.53 -26.92
CA PRO A 420 2.14 27.26 -27.34
C PRO A 420 1.09 27.57 -28.41
N GLY A 421 1.38 27.16 -29.65
CA GLY A 421 0.40 27.24 -30.73
C GLY A 421 -0.84 26.49 -30.25
N ILE A 422 -1.95 27.21 -30.17
CA ILE A 422 -3.26 26.62 -29.88
C ILE A 422 -3.58 25.75 -31.10
N CYS A 423 -3.22 24.47 -31.04
CA CYS A 423 -3.80 23.48 -31.95
C CYS A 423 -5.23 23.22 -31.44
N LEU A 424 -6.20 23.74 -32.18
CA LEU A 424 -7.62 23.40 -32.06
C LEU A 424 -7.84 21.96 -32.54
#